data_AF-A0A382W9S6-F1
#
_entry.id   AF-A0A382W9S6-F1
#
_cell.length_a   1.000
_cell.length_b   1.000
_cell.length_c   1.000
_cell.angle_alpha   90.00
_cell.angle_beta   90.00
_cell.angle_gamma   90.00
#
_symmetry.space_group_name_H-M   'P 1'
#
loop_
_entity.id
_entity.type
_entity.pdbx_description
1 polymer ?
#
loop_
_entity_poly.entity_id
_entity_poly.type
_entity_poly.pdbx_seq_one_letter_code
_entity_poly.pdbx_strand_id
1 'polypeptide(L)'
;VGIDGPICVRGGGTRWVVGGAVGGARVVSAPVGIEALEPAEMTVVVGAGTTVVDLAAALAEHGQEVALDGPVGATVGGALMVGWNPLRRGRLGEVADVLLQADCVGADGRVFIAGGPTVKNVTGYDLCRLLVGSLGTLALVGKVIMRTRPVPE
;
A
#
# COMPACT_ATOMS: atom_id res chain seq x y z
N VAL A 1 9.99 1.29 17.08
CA VAL A 1 8.81 2.19 17.02
C VAL A 1 8.47 2.52 18.45
N GLY A 2 8.28 3.78 18.81
CA GLY A 2 8.17 4.22 20.20
C GLY A 2 9.27 5.19 20.61
N ILE A 3 9.74 5.09 21.86
CA ILE A 3 10.61 6.10 22.51
C ILE A 3 12.06 6.17 21.99
N ASP A 4 12.51 5.21 21.19
CA ASP A 4 13.92 5.08 20.74
C ASP A 4 14.28 5.97 19.54
N GLY A 5 13.57 7.09 19.36
CA GLY A 5 13.82 8.04 18.28
C GLY A 5 13.07 7.76 16.97
N PRO A 6 13.28 8.61 15.94
CA PRO A 6 12.52 8.56 14.70
C PRO A 6 12.79 7.27 13.92
N ILE A 7 11.73 6.74 13.31
CA ILE A 7 11.78 5.54 12.48
C ILE A 7 11.03 5.79 11.19
N CYS A 8 11.51 5.23 10.08
CA CYS A 8 10.83 5.30 8.80
C CYS A 8 10.90 3.96 8.07
N VAL A 9 9.91 3.70 7.23
CA VAL A 9 9.93 2.56 6.30
C VAL A 9 10.50 3.04 4.98
N ARG A 10 11.50 2.32 4.47
CA ARG A 10 12.03 2.51 3.12
C ARG A 10 11.67 1.31 2.25
N GLY A 11 10.83 1.55 1.25
CA GLY A 11 10.63 0.63 0.13
C GLY A 11 11.75 0.77 -0.89
N GLY A 12 11.41 0.79 -2.18
CA GLY A 12 12.41 0.93 -3.26
C GLY A 12 13.12 2.27 -3.37
N GLY A 13 12.75 3.28 -2.56
CA GLY A 13 13.38 4.59 -2.57
C GLY A 13 13.16 5.42 -3.85
N THR A 14 12.27 4.98 -4.74
CA THR A 14 12.03 5.60 -6.05
C THR A 14 11.41 7.01 -5.97
N ARG A 15 10.83 7.36 -4.83
CA ARG A 15 10.27 8.69 -4.51
C ARG A 15 10.64 9.12 -3.09
N TRP A 16 11.86 8.83 -2.65
CA TRP A 16 12.28 9.01 -1.25
C TRP A 16 12.26 10.46 -0.74
N VAL A 17 12.41 11.44 -1.62
CA VAL A 17 12.51 12.86 -1.26
C VAL A 17 11.16 13.59 -1.26
N VAL A 18 10.07 12.90 -1.63
CA VAL A 18 8.72 13.46 -1.58
C VAL A 18 8.35 13.70 -0.12
N GLY A 19 8.00 14.93 0.22
CA GLY A 19 7.73 15.35 1.60
C GLY A 19 8.96 15.80 2.39
N GLY A 20 10.15 15.82 1.78
CA GLY A 20 11.39 16.32 2.39
C GLY A 20 12.41 15.24 2.74
N ALA A 21 13.55 15.65 3.26
CA ALA A 21 14.63 14.74 3.64
C ALA A 21 14.35 14.08 5.00
N VAL A 22 14.47 12.75 5.07
CA VAL A 22 14.36 12.00 6.31
C VAL A 22 15.75 11.89 6.95
N GLY A 23 16.06 12.79 7.89
CA GLY A 23 17.33 12.82 8.63
C GLY A 23 17.26 12.08 9.97
N GLY A 24 18.31 11.31 10.29
CA GLY A 24 18.49 10.72 11.63
C GLY A 24 17.49 9.61 12.01
N ALA A 25 16.60 9.21 11.11
CA ALA A 25 15.65 8.14 11.37
C ALA A 25 16.27 6.76 11.13
N ARG A 26 15.92 5.80 11.98
CA ARG A 26 16.21 4.39 11.73
C ARG A 26 15.34 3.88 10.59
N VAL A 27 15.99 3.30 9.58
CA VAL A 27 15.31 2.78 8.39
C VAL A 27 14.96 1.32 8.61
N VAL A 28 13.72 0.95 8.32
CA VAL A 28 13.25 -0.44 8.29
C VAL A 28 12.57 -0.77 6.95
N SER A 29 12.40 -2.05 6.68
CA SER A 29 11.74 -2.55 5.48
C SER A 29 10.44 -3.26 5.83
N ALA A 30 9.46 -3.18 4.93
CA ALA A 30 8.21 -3.90 5.06
C ALA A 30 8.33 -5.35 4.51
N PRO A 31 7.47 -6.28 4.94
CA PRO A 31 7.42 -7.64 4.40
C PRO A 31 7.22 -7.67 2.88
N VAL A 32 7.76 -8.71 2.22
CA VAL A 32 7.66 -8.93 0.77
C VAL A 32 6.93 -10.24 0.47
N GLY A 33 6.33 -10.33 -0.71
CA GLY A 33 5.62 -11.52 -1.19
C GLY A 33 4.09 -11.35 -1.22
N ILE A 34 3.46 -12.09 -2.12
CA ILE A 34 2.00 -12.23 -2.22
C ILE A 34 1.60 -13.42 -1.35
N GLU A 35 0.66 -13.19 -0.43
CA GLU A 35 0.21 -14.19 0.53
C GLU A 35 -1.06 -14.90 0.03
N ALA A 36 -1.97 -14.14 -0.57
CA ALA A 36 -3.18 -14.67 -1.18
C ALA A 36 -3.61 -13.79 -2.34
N LEU A 37 -4.12 -14.41 -3.40
CA LEU A 37 -4.74 -13.74 -4.53
C LEU A 37 -6.07 -14.44 -4.76
N GLU A 38 -7.16 -13.70 -4.63
CA GLU A 38 -8.53 -14.21 -4.72
C GLU A 38 -9.20 -13.57 -5.93
N PRO A 39 -9.05 -14.14 -7.15
CA PRO A 39 -9.55 -13.51 -8.36
C PRO A 39 -11.06 -13.31 -8.35
N ALA A 40 -11.81 -14.29 -7.80
CA ALA A 40 -13.26 -14.24 -7.70
C ALA A 40 -13.76 -13.08 -6.84
N GLU A 41 -13.02 -12.75 -5.78
CA GLU A 41 -13.34 -11.65 -4.86
C GLU A 41 -12.71 -10.32 -5.30
N MET A 42 -11.90 -10.32 -6.37
CA MET A 42 -11.14 -9.15 -6.85
C MET A 42 -10.29 -8.53 -5.73
N THR A 43 -9.58 -9.39 -4.98
CA THR A 43 -8.70 -8.95 -3.90
C THR A 43 -7.36 -9.66 -3.90
N VAL A 44 -6.35 -9.00 -3.35
CA VAL A 44 -5.01 -9.54 -3.17
C VAL A 44 -4.44 -9.12 -1.81
N VAL A 45 -3.81 -10.07 -1.12
CA VAL A 45 -3.10 -9.89 0.14
C VAL A 45 -1.61 -9.94 -0.14
N VAL A 46 -0.91 -8.86 0.17
CA VAL A 46 0.50 -8.70 -0.21
C VAL A 46 1.29 -7.93 0.85
N GLY A 47 2.56 -8.29 1.03
CA GLY A 47 3.49 -7.51 1.84
C GLY A 47 3.77 -6.15 1.18
N ALA A 48 3.76 -5.08 1.96
CA ALA A 48 3.93 -3.71 1.47
C ALA A 48 5.32 -3.44 0.86
N GLY A 49 6.31 -4.29 1.13
CA GLY A 49 7.63 -4.26 0.52
C GLY A 49 7.69 -4.93 -0.86
N THR A 50 6.65 -5.64 -1.30
CA THR A 50 6.59 -6.26 -2.64
C THR A 50 6.66 -5.19 -3.72
N THR A 51 7.33 -5.46 -4.83
CA THR A 51 7.39 -4.48 -5.92
C THR A 51 6.04 -4.38 -6.65
N VAL A 52 5.73 -3.20 -7.18
CA VAL A 52 4.53 -2.99 -8.01
C VAL A 52 4.61 -3.84 -9.29
N VAL A 53 5.82 -4.07 -9.80
CA VAL A 53 6.05 -4.90 -10.99
C VAL A 53 5.71 -6.37 -10.70
N ASP A 54 6.20 -6.93 -9.60
CA ASP A 54 5.92 -8.33 -9.23
C ASP A 54 4.42 -8.53 -8.97
N LEU A 55 3.78 -7.57 -8.31
CA LEU A 55 2.34 -7.58 -8.11
C LEU A 55 1.59 -7.55 -9.45
N ALA A 56 1.97 -6.65 -10.37
CA ALA A 56 1.31 -6.54 -11.66
C ALA A 56 1.46 -7.81 -12.50
N ALA A 57 2.63 -8.46 -12.46
CA ALA A 57 2.86 -9.73 -13.13
C ALA A 57 1.94 -10.83 -12.61
N ALA A 58 1.84 -10.98 -11.28
CA ALA A 58 0.96 -11.98 -10.67
C ALA A 58 -0.52 -11.72 -10.96
N LEU A 59 -0.97 -10.46 -10.95
CA LEU A 59 -2.35 -10.12 -11.28
C LEU A 59 -2.67 -10.39 -12.77
N ALA A 60 -1.70 -10.16 -13.66
CA ALA A 60 -1.88 -10.35 -15.10
C ALA A 60 -2.15 -11.82 -15.46
N GLU A 61 -1.59 -12.79 -14.71
CA GLU A 61 -1.87 -14.22 -14.87
C GLU A 61 -3.36 -14.56 -14.69
N HIS A 62 -4.10 -13.72 -13.96
CA HIS A 62 -5.54 -13.86 -13.72
C HIS A 62 -6.39 -12.85 -14.50
N GLY A 63 -5.81 -12.14 -15.46
CA GLY A 63 -6.51 -11.08 -16.19
C GLY A 63 -6.94 -9.92 -15.31
N GLN A 64 -6.19 -9.64 -14.24
CA GLN A 64 -6.45 -8.57 -13.30
C GLN A 64 -5.35 -7.52 -13.29
N GLU A 65 -5.71 -6.34 -12.80
CA GLU A 65 -4.80 -5.22 -12.57
C GLU A 65 -5.26 -4.42 -11.34
N VAL A 66 -4.42 -3.48 -10.89
CA VAL A 66 -4.69 -2.64 -9.72
C VAL A 66 -4.49 -1.17 -10.08
N ALA A 67 -5.24 -0.26 -9.45
CA ALA A 67 -5.09 1.19 -9.63
C ALA A 67 -3.85 1.74 -8.89
N LEU A 68 -2.72 1.07 -9.04
CA LEU A 68 -1.45 1.38 -8.39
C LEU A 68 -0.34 1.36 -9.45
N ASP A 69 0.46 2.43 -9.49
CA ASP A 69 1.54 2.57 -10.47
C ASP A 69 2.74 3.28 -9.82
N GLY A 70 3.93 3.10 -10.39
CA GLY A 70 5.15 3.70 -9.88
C GLY A 70 6.37 3.47 -10.78
N PRO A 71 7.46 4.22 -10.56
CA PRO A 71 8.72 3.97 -11.25
C PRO A 71 9.22 2.53 -11.00
N VAL A 72 10.09 2.03 -11.89
CA VAL A 72 10.73 0.72 -11.71
C VAL A 72 11.40 0.63 -10.33
N GLY A 73 11.13 -0.47 -9.62
CA GLY A 73 11.58 -0.68 -8.24
C GLY A 73 10.66 -0.10 -7.16
N ALA A 74 9.58 0.60 -7.51
CA ALA A 74 8.58 1.02 -6.53
C ALA A 74 7.94 -0.19 -5.85
N THR A 75 7.73 -0.07 -4.54
CA THR A 75 7.04 -1.07 -3.71
C THR A 75 5.58 -0.71 -3.50
N VAL A 76 4.72 -1.69 -3.28
CA VAL A 76 3.27 -1.51 -3.04
C VAL A 76 3.01 -0.46 -1.95
N GLY A 77 3.62 -0.62 -0.78
CA GLY A 77 3.50 0.32 0.33
C GLY A 77 3.99 1.71 -0.03
N GLY A 78 5.15 1.81 -0.67
CA GLY A 78 5.68 3.08 -1.15
C GLY A 78 4.75 3.81 -2.13
N ALA A 79 4.16 3.08 -3.08
CA ALA A 79 3.21 3.65 -4.04
C ALA A 79 1.92 4.12 -3.35
N LEU A 80 1.38 3.33 -2.40
CA LEU A 80 0.22 3.70 -1.59
C LEU A 80 0.50 4.93 -0.71
N MET A 81 1.64 4.96 -0.01
CA MET A 81 1.98 6.06 0.89
C MET A 81 2.27 7.37 0.13
N VAL A 82 2.79 7.28 -1.10
CA VAL A 82 2.91 8.46 -1.99
C VAL A 82 1.54 8.90 -2.52
N GLY A 83 0.61 7.97 -2.74
CA GLY A 83 -0.78 8.28 -3.06
C GLY A 83 -0.97 8.97 -4.42
N TRP A 84 -0.08 8.75 -5.38
CA TRP A 84 -0.26 9.29 -6.72
C TRP A 84 -1.21 8.42 -7.54
N ASN A 85 -2.20 9.07 -8.15
CA ASN A 85 -3.14 8.39 -9.02
C ASN A 85 -2.46 7.94 -10.34
N PRO A 86 -2.75 6.73 -10.83
CA PRO A 86 -2.27 6.29 -12.13
C PRO A 86 -2.86 7.15 -13.25
N LEU A 87 -2.16 7.24 -14.40
CA LEU A 87 -2.69 7.93 -15.59
C LEU A 87 -4.04 7.33 -16.05
N ARG A 88 -4.22 6.02 -15.84
CA ARG A 88 -5.43 5.26 -16.16
C ARG A 88 -6.54 5.37 -15.10
N ARG A 89 -6.47 6.34 -14.16
CA ARG A 89 -7.45 6.50 -13.05
C ARG A 89 -8.91 6.60 -13.50
N GLY A 90 -9.17 7.16 -14.69
CA GLY A 90 -10.53 7.25 -15.24
C GLY A 90 -11.20 5.88 -15.45
N ARG A 91 -10.40 4.83 -15.63
CA ARG A 91 -10.87 3.44 -15.78
C ARG A 91 -10.68 2.62 -14.49
N LEU A 92 -9.52 2.77 -13.86
CA LEU A 92 -9.13 1.92 -12.72
C LEU A 92 -9.67 2.42 -11.36
N GLY A 93 -10.01 3.71 -11.28
CA GLY A 93 -10.28 4.40 -10.04
C GLY A 93 -9.04 5.08 -9.46
N GLU A 94 -9.22 5.63 -8.26
CA GLU A 94 -8.16 6.34 -7.53
C GLU A 94 -7.36 5.37 -6.65
N VAL A 95 -6.10 5.71 -6.40
CA VAL A 95 -5.23 4.92 -5.53
C VAL A 95 -5.75 4.89 -4.08
N ALA A 96 -6.46 5.94 -3.66
CA ALA A 96 -7.13 6.01 -2.35
C ALA A 96 -8.18 4.92 -2.16
N ASP A 97 -8.74 4.37 -3.25
CA ASP A 97 -9.80 3.36 -3.21
C ASP A 97 -9.27 1.93 -3.37
N VAL A 98 -7.95 1.79 -3.57
CA VAL A 98 -7.29 0.49 -3.75
C VAL A 98 -7.14 -0.23 -2.42
N LEU A 99 -6.78 0.49 -1.36
CA LEU A 99 -6.49 -0.09 -0.04
C LEU A 99 -7.79 -0.42 0.70
N LEU A 100 -8.02 -1.70 0.96
CA LEU A 100 -9.18 -2.17 1.73
C LEU A 100 -8.83 -2.36 3.21
N GLN A 101 -7.64 -2.92 3.46
CA GLN A 101 -7.13 -3.15 4.79
C GLN A 101 -5.61 -3.00 4.82
N ALA A 102 -5.07 -2.52 5.94
CA ALA A 102 -3.63 -2.53 6.21
C ALA A 102 -3.33 -2.97 7.65
N ASP A 103 -2.35 -3.86 7.80
CA ASP A 103 -1.72 -4.14 9.08
C ASP A 103 -0.65 -3.06 9.32
N CYS A 104 -0.83 -2.31 10.39
CA CYS A 104 -0.06 -1.11 10.68
C CYS A 104 0.61 -1.16 12.05
N VAL A 105 1.72 -0.44 12.19
CA VAL A 105 2.35 -0.15 13.47
C VAL A 105 2.28 1.35 13.71
N GLY A 106 1.61 1.75 14.79
CA GLY A 106 1.49 3.15 15.22
C GLY A 106 2.76 3.69 15.84
N ALA A 107 2.86 5.00 16.01
CA ALA A 107 4.05 5.65 16.59
C ALA A 107 4.37 5.18 18.03
N ASP A 108 3.37 4.72 18.78
CA ASP A 108 3.51 4.11 20.11
C ASP A 108 4.02 2.66 20.08
N GLY A 109 4.25 2.11 18.88
CA GLY A 109 4.71 0.74 18.66
C GLY A 109 3.61 -0.31 18.71
N ARG A 110 2.35 0.08 18.90
CA ARG A 110 1.23 -0.88 18.89
C ARG A 110 0.84 -1.24 17.47
N VAL A 111 0.50 -2.52 17.30
CA VAL A 111 -0.07 -3.02 16.05
C VAL A 111 -1.56 -2.72 16.03
N PHE A 112 -2.05 -2.26 14.89
CA PHE A 112 -3.48 -2.06 14.64
C PHE A 112 -3.81 -2.40 13.19
N ILE A 113 -5.08 -2.69 12.94
CA ILE A 113 -5.60 -2.95 11.61
C ILE A 113 -6.40 -1.72 11.18
N ALA A 114 -6.05 -1.15 10.03
CA ALA A 114 -6.83 -0.10 9.38
C ALA A 114 -7.76 -0.73 8.35
N GLY A 115 -9.04 -0.36 8.35
CA GLY A 115 -10.03 -0.82 7.39
C GLY A 115 -10.55 -2.23 7.66
N GLY A 116 -10.96 -2.92 6.60
CA GLY A 116 -11.49 -4.28 6.65
C GLY A 116 -11.47 -4.94 5.28
N PRO A 117 -11.55 -6.27 5.19
CA PRO A 117 -11.29 -6.98 3.94
C PRO A 117 -12.43 -6.79 2.91
N THR A 118 -13.60 -6.33 3.36
CA THR A 118 -14.80 -6.21 2.53
C THR A 118 -14.91 -4.85 1.83
N VAL A 119 -15.35 -4.88 0.57
CA VAL A 119 -15.63 -3.71 -0.27
C VAL A 119 -16.62 -2.71 0.36
N LYS A 120 -17.61 -3.20 1.11
CA LYS A 120 -18.56 -2.36 1.84
C LYS A 120 -18.22 -2.39 3.32
N ASN A 121 -17.47 -1.39 3.77
CA ASN A 121 -17.24 -1.13 5.18
C ASN A 121 -17.88 0.22 5.53
N VAL A 122 -19.04 0.19 6.19
CA VAL A 122 -19.85 1.39 6.54
C VAL A 122 -19.76 1.75 8.02
N THR A 123 -18.80 1.16 8.75
CA THR A 123 -18.62 1.40 10.18
C THR A 123 -17.33 2.16 10.45
N GLY A 124 -17.44 3.29 11.15
CA GLY A 124 -16.29 4.07 11.61
C GLY A 124 -15.64 4.94 10.54
N TYR A 125 -14.41 5.38 10.81
CA TYR A 125 -13.62 6.22 9.91
C TYR A 125 -12.86 5.37 8.88
N ASP A 126 -12.76 5.87 7.66
CA ASP A 126 -11.96 5.25 6.60
C ASP A 126 -10.46 5.54 6.82
N LEU A 127 -9.84 4.76 7.71
CA LEU A 127 -8.41 4.85 7.99
C LEU A 127 -7.55 4.48 6.78
N CYS A 128 -8.05 3.63 5.87
CA CYS A 128 -7.31 3.26 4.66
C CYS A 128 -7.12 4.45 3.75
N ARG A 129 -8.19 5.21 3.46
CA ARG A 129 -8.08 6.47 2.70
C ARG A 129 -7.20 7.51 3.40
N LEU A 130 -7.21 7.56 4.74
CA LEU A 130 -6.31 8.45 5.51
C LEU A 130 -4.84 8.05 5.37
N LEU A 131 -4.54 6.75 5.31
CA LEU A 131 -3.16 6.25 5.19
C LEU A 131 -2.59 6.45 3.78
N VAL A 132 -3.41 6.32 2.73
CA VAL A 132 -2.97 6.56 1.35
C VAL A 132 -2.58 8.04 1.20
N GLY A 133 -1.37 8.31 0.68
CA GLY A 133 -0.84 9.67 0.58
C GLY A 133 -0.22 10.23 1.88
N SER A 134 -0.21 9.47 2.98
CA SER A 134 0.36 9.92 4.26
C SER A 134 1.90 9.97 4.30
N LEU A 135 2.57 9.53 3.23
CA LEU A 135 4.03 9.38 3.14
C LEU A 135 4.64 8.48 4.23
N GLY A 136 3.81 7.62 4.87
CA GLY A 136 4.24 6.76 5.97
C GLY A 136 4.46 7.49 7.30
N THR A 137 3.96 8.73 7.43
CA THR A 137 4.10 9.54 8.65
C THR A 137 3.07 9.21 9.73
N LEU A 138 1.92 8.64 9.34
CA LEU A 138 0.85 8.30 10.27
C LEU A 138 1.01 6.89 10.88
N ALA A 139 1.55 5.95 10.11
CA ALA A 139 1.83 4.60 10.57
C ALA A 139 2.82 3.89 9.64
N LEU A 140 3.48 2.86 10.16
CA LEU A 140 4.28 1.94 9.35
C LEU A 140 3.36 0.84 8.81
N VAL A 141 3.29 0.69 7.48
CA VAL A 141 2.42 -0.32 6.83
C VAL A 141 3.22 -1.60 6.56
N GLY A 142 2.71 -2.73 7.04
CA GLY A 142 3.32 -4.05 6.91
C GLY A 142 2.70 -4.88 5.78
N LYS A 143 1.47 -5.36 6.00
CA LYS A 143 0.69 -6.16 5.04
C LYS A 143 -0.51 -5.36 4.58
N VAL A 144 -0.92 -5.52 3.33
CA VAL A 144 -2.09 -4.83 2.78
C VAL A 144 -3.02 -5.80 2.06
N ILE A 145 -4.31 -5.51 2.12
CA ILE A 145 -5.34 -6.11 1.29
C ILE A 145 -5.81 -5.04 0.32
N MET A 146 -5.75 -5.34 -0.97
CA MET A 146 -6.09 -4.40 -2.03
C MET A 146 -7.18 -4.94 -2.92
N ARG A 147 -8.02 -4.02 -3.42
CA ARG A 147 -8.97 -4.28 -4.48
C ARG A 147 -8.26 -4.34 -5.83
N THR A 148 -8.57 -5.36 -6.61
CA THR A 148 -8.14 -5.51 -8.01
C THR A 148 -9.30 -5.20 -8.96
N ARG A 149 -9.00 -5.10 -10.25
CA ARG A 149 -9.94 -4.82 -11.33
C ARG A 149 -9.65 -5.78 -12.49
N PRO A 150 -10.66 -6.19 -13.27
CA PRO A 150 -10.42 -6.93 -14.49
C PRO A 150 -9.70 -6.06 -15.53
N VAL A 151 -8.81 -6.68 -16.31
CA VAL A 151 -8.25 -6.10 -17.53
C VAL A 151 -9.33 -6.12 -18.62
N PRO A 152 -9.54 -5.04 -19.37
CA PRO A 152 -10.50 -5.00 -20.48
C PRO A 152 -10.09 -5.98 -21.59
N GLU A 153 -11.09 -6.57 -22.25
CA GLU A 153 -10.92 -7.31 -23.52
C GLU A 153 -10.56 -6.40 -24.70
#